data_AF-A0A3N4H6R4-F1
#
_entry.id   AF-A0A3N4H6R4-F1
#
_cell.length_a   1.000
_cell.length_b   1.000
_cell.length_c   1.000
_cell.angle_alpha   90.00
_cell.angle_beta   90.00
_cell.angle_gamma   90.00
#
_symmetry.space_group_name_H-M   'P 1'
#
loop_
_entity.id
_entity.type
_entity.pdbx_description
1 polymer ?
#
loop_
_entity_poly.entity_id
_entity_poly.type
_entity_poly.pdbx_seq_one_letter_code
_entity_poly.pdbx_strand_id
1 'polypeptide(L)'
;MINIFNYGQEHLNASIAIGIARGEIRGFLTEETRKKVRKSASVVEQIVSKGNPVYGINTGFGPLCTTLISPDQTRKLQENLLKSHAVGLGEPIPTEIAKLMLILKLHALAKGYSGIQEQTLDRIMWHIEKDVIPVVPKQGSVGASGDLAPLSHLFIPLIGLGKVHYQGKTLSTTEVLQQHQLEAIHLGPKEGLALINGTQFMAAFGVKVLERFYNILAHADITGAMMLEGLLGSIKPFSAELHQLRPYAGNQHVAQTILNLLHESEIVHSHATCARVQDPYSLRCMPQVHGASRNAWLHLKQILEIEINSVTDNPIIFDENHTISGGNFHGQPIAMPLDYACLAASEIGNISDRRIYLSLEGDTPGVPKLLLKETGLNSGFMIPQYTTAALASENKGLCFPSSADSIPTSLGQEDHVSMGSIGARKALQVIENVEKILGVELYCAAQAVDFHAPLKSGKIMTALYEHVRTKIKHVTEDQIMYEDMETAIEMIRSGELLTLAREIAKKEGLHLETPWSGEFDRY
;
A
#
# COMPACT_ATOMS: atom_id res chain seq x y z
N MET A 1 14.50 14.82 -18.41
CA MET A 1 13.57 15.85 -17.91
C MET A 1 12.91 15.27 -16.67
N ILE A 2 12.86 16.00 -15.56
CA ILE A 2 12.12 15.56 -14.37
C ILE A 2 10.64 15.70 -14.69
N ASN A 3 9.84 14.66 -14.43
CA ASN A 3 8.39 14.73 -14.60
C ASN A 3 7.80 15.70 -13.55
N ILE A 4 6.86 16.54 -13.99
CA ILE A 4 6.24 17.58 -13.18
C ILE A 4 4.81 17.16 -12.84
N PHE A 5 4.36 17.44 -11.61
CA PHE A 5 2.97 17.27 -11.17
C PHE A 5 2.40 18.60 -10.64
N ASN A 6 1.25 19.03 -11.12
CA ASN A 6 0.59 20.27 -10.74
C ASN A 6 -0.52 20.03 -9.70
N TYR A 7 -0.21 20.33 -8.43
CA TYR A 7 -1.14 20.13 -7.31
C TYR A 7 -2.45 20.91 -7.49
N GLY A 8 -3.56 20.26 -7.14
CA GLY A 8 -4.91 20.82 -7.25
C GLY A 8 -5.46 20.90 -8.68
N GLN A 9 -4.70 20.50 -9.70
CA GLN A 9 -5.12 20.52 -11.11
C GLN A 9 -5.11 19.13 -11.75
N GLU A 10 -3.97 18.45 -11.65
CA GLU A 10 -3.78 17.16 -12.29
C GLU A 10 -4.37 16.03 -11.45
N HIS A 11 -4.62 14.89 -12.11
CA HIS A 11 -5.15 13.71 -11.47
C HIS A 11 -4.02 12.91 -10.82
N LEU A 12 -4.09 12.72 -9.50
CA LEU A 12 -3.09 11.98 -8.75
C LEU A 12 -3.45 10.49 -8.74
N ASN A 13 -2.54 9.61 -9.14
CA ASN A 13 -2.66 8.17 -8.90
C ASN A 13 -1.56 7.70 -7.93
N ALA A 14 -1.57 6.41 -7.56
CA ALA A 14 -0.62 5.88 -6.58
C ALA A 14 0.83 5.97 -7.08
N SER A 15 1.10 5.62 -8.35
CA SER A 15 2.44 5.75 -8.94
C SER A 15 2.98 7.18 -8.90
N ILE A 16 2.15 8.18 -9.21
CA ILE A 16 2.56 9.58 -9.16
C ILE A 16 2.85 10.00 -7.71
N ALA A 17 1.98 9.65 -6.76
CA ALA A 17 2.18 9.98 -5.34
C ALA A 17 3.49 9.37 -4.79
N ILE A 18 3.78 8.12 -5.14
CA ILE A 18 5.02 7.43 -4.78
C ILE A 18 6.22 8.06 -5.48
N GLY A 19 6.12 8.38 -6.77
CA GLY A 19 7.17 9.07 -7.52
C GLY A 19 7.52 10.43 -6.91
N ILE A 20 6.53 11.18 -6.40
CA ILE A 20 6.78 12.42 -5.65
C ILE A 20 7.45 12.12 -4.31
N ALA A 21 6.98 11.12 -3.57
CA ALA A 21 7.58 10.72 -2.29
C ALA A 21 9.06 10.32 -2.44
N ARG A 22 9.41 9.65 -3.54
CA ARG A 22 10.78 9.22 -3.87
C ARG A 22 11.63 10.29 -4.57
N GLY A 23 11.06 11.44 -4.92
CA GLY A 23 11.77 12.52 -5.61
C GLY A 23 11.99 12.30 -7.12
N GLU A 24 11.31 11.31 -7.71
CA GLU A 24 11.32 11.00 -9.14
C GLU A 24 10.42 11.95 -9.94
N ILE A 25 9.37 12.47 -9.28
CA ILE A 25 8.42 13.46 -9.82
C ILE A 25 8.45 14.68 -8.92
N ARG A 26 8.48 15.88 -9.52
CA ARG A 26 8.45 17.13 -8.77
C ARG A 26 7.06 17.75 -8.78
N GLY A 27 6.51 18.00 -7.59
CA GLY A 27 5.24 18.68 -7.41
C GLY A 27 5.36 20.21 -7.43
N PHE A 28 4.39 20.90 -8.01
CA PHE A 28 4.33 22.36 -8.10
C PHE A 28 2.91 22.90 -7.82
N LEU A 29 2.85 24.10 -7.24
CA LEU A 29 1.63 24.91 -7.14
C LEU A 29 1.67 26.00 -8.22
N THR A 30 0.85 25.86 -9.25
CA THR A 30 0.72 26.85 -10.32
C THR A 30 0.06 28.14 -9.79
N GLU A 31 0.22 29.24 -10.52
CA GLU A 31 -0.40 30.50 -10.13
C GLU A 31 -1.94 30.46 -10.19
N GLU A 32 -2.51 29.61 -11.06
CA GLU A 32 -3.95 29.36 -11.07
C GLU A 32 -4.41 28.65 -9.78
N THR A 33 -3.68 27.63 -9.33
CA THR A 33 -3.95 26.95 -8.05
C THR A 33 -3.84 27.94 -6.88
N ARG A 34 -2.77 28.74 -6.84
CA ARG A 34 -2.56 29.77 -5.80
C ARG A 34 -3.70 30.79 -5.76
N LYS A 35 -4.23 31.21 -6.90
CA LYS A 35 -5.42 32.10 -6.96
C LYS A 35 -6.66 31.47 -6.32
N LYS A 36 -6.92 30.17 -6.56
CA LYS A 36 -8.05 29.46 -5.93
C LYS A 36 -7.89 29.40 -4.41
N VAL A 37 -6.69 29.07 -3.93
CA VAL A 37 -6.36 29.02 -2.50
C VAL A 37 -6.53 30.39 -1.84
N ARG A 38 -5.94 31.45 -2.41
CA ARG A 38 -6.10 32.83 -1.89
C ARG A 38 -7.55 33.28 -1.85
N LYS A 39 -8.34 32.94 -2.87
CA LYS A 39 -9.78 33.25 -2.88
C LYS A 39 -10.50 32.54 -1.72
N SER A 40 -10.24 31.25 -1.52
CA SER A 40 -10.83 30.46 -0.43
C SER A 40 -10.46 31.02 0.95
N ALA A 41 -9.19 31.38 1.16
CA ALA A 41 -8.72 32.00 2.40
C ALA A 41 -9.41 33.35 2.67
N SER A 42 -9.51 34.21 1.65
CA SER A 42 -10.18 35.51 1.77
C SER A 42 -11.67 35.37 2.12
N VAL A 43 -12.35 34.34 1.59
CA VAL A 43 -13.73 34.03 1.96
C VAL A 43 -13.85 33.71 3.46
N VAL A 44 -12.93 32.94 4.02
CA VAL A 44 -12.91 32.63 5.46
C VAL A 44 -12.72 33.89 6.30
N GLU A 45 -11.83 34.79 5.88
CA GLU A 45 -11.64 36.09 6.56
C GLU A 45 -12.91 36.94 6.54
N GLN A 46 -13.62 36.97 5.40
CA GLN A 46 -14.90 37.66 5.28
C GLN A 46 -15.96 37.07 6.21
N ILE A 47 -16.05 35.74 6.31
CA ILE A 47 -16.97 35.06 7.24
C ILE A 47 -16.71 35.47 8.68
N VAL A 48 -15.43 35.45 9.10
CA VAL A 48 -15.03 35.87 10.45
C VAL A 48 -15.42 37.33 10.70
N SER A 49 -15.20 38.22 9.72
CA SER A 49 -15.53 39.65 9.85
C SER A 49 -17.03 39.92 9.97
N LYS A 50 -17.89 39.09 9.35
CA LYS A 50 -19.36 39.21 9.45
C LYS A 50 -19.92 38.75 10.80
N GLY A 51 -19.19 37.93 11.55
CA GLY A 51 -19.57 37.47 12.89
C GLY A 51 -20.64 36.37 12.94
N ASN A 52 -21.14 35.88 11.80
CA ASN A 52 -22.09 34.76 11.76
C ASN A 52 -21.40 33.47 12.23
N PRO A 53 -22.04 32.63 13.07
CA PRO A 53 -21.44 31.39 13.53
C PRO A 53 -21.27 30.38 12.39
N VAL A 54 -20.04 29.95 12.15
CA VAL A 54 -19.66 28.92 11.18
C VAL A 54 -18.72 27.91 11.85
N TYR A 55 -19.11 26.64 11.79
CA TYR A 55 -18.42 25.52 12.44
C TYR A 55 -16.92 25.50 12.15
N GLY A 56 -16.10 25.45 13.21
CA GLY A 56 -14.65 25.34 13.11
C GLY A 56 -13.92 26.57 12.54
N ILE A 57 -14.67 27.61 12.15
CA ILE A 57 -14.13 28.91 11.74
C ILE A 57 -14.14 29.87 12.92
N ASN A 58 -15.30 30.17 13.48
CA ASN A 58 -15.47 31.04 14.65
C ASN A 58 -16.32 30.39 15.77
N THR A 59 -16.44 29.07 15.74
CA THR A 59 -16.98 28.27 16.85
C THR A 59 -16.00 27.20 17.32
N GLY A 60 -16.27 26.57 18.46
CA GLY A 60 -15.51 25.42 18.96
C GLY A 60 -15.68 24.14 18.12
N PHE A 61 -15.02 23.05 18.52
CA PHE A 61 -15.00 21.77 17.79
C PHE A 61 -15.76 20.67 18.53
N GLY A 62 -16.24 19.67 17.78
CA GLY A 62 -16.98 18.53 18.32
C GLY A 62 -18.17 18.98 19.19
N PRO A 63 -18.25 18.57 20.48
CA PRO A 63 -19.35 18.95 21.37
C PRO A 63 -19.39 20.46 21.71
N LEU A 64 -18.34 21.21 21.40
CA LEU A 64 -18.25 22.66 21.63
C LEU A 64 -18.64 23.49 20.38
N CYS A 65 -19.26 22.87 19.38
CA CYS A 65 -19.62 23.49 18.10
C CYS A 65 -20.56 24.71 18.21
N THR A 66 -21.24 24.87 19.36
CA THR A 66 -22.15 25.99 19.67
C THR A 66 -21.49 27.15 20.41
N THR A 67 -20.20 27.03 20.78
CA THR A 67 -19.47 28.09 21.49
C THR A 67 -18.82 29.04 20.51
N LEU A 68 -19.25 30.31 20.48
CA LEU A 68 -18.65 31.37 19.68
C LEU A 68 -17.26 31.76 20.21
N ILE A 69 -16.32 31.97 19.29
CA ILE A 69 -14.93 32.34 19.58
C ILE A 69 -14.68 33.73 19.02
N SER A 70 -14.09 34.63 19.82
CA SER A 70 -13.79 35.97 19.36
C SER A 70 -12.70 35.96 18.27
N PRO A 71 -12.68 36.94 17.34
CA PRO A 71 -11.65 37.03 16.31
C PRO A 71 -10.22 36.98 16.86
N ASP A 72 -9.96 37.61 18.01
CA ASP A 72 -8.65 37.62 18.67
C ASP A 72 -8.21 36.24 19.18
N GLN A 73 -9.18 35.37 19.49
CA GLN A 73 -8.94 34.02 19.99
C GLN A 73 -8.89 32.97 18.87
N THR A 74 -9.36 33.30 17.65
CA THR A 74 -9.48 32.33 16.56
C THR A 74 -8.12 31.74 16.15
N ARG A 75 -7.04 32.54 16.17
CA ARG A 75 -5.68 32.05 15.93
C ARG A 75 -5.23 31.06 17.00
N LYS A 76 -5.41 31.44 18.28
CA LYS A 76 -5.03 30.59 19.42
C LYS A 76 -5.78 29.27 19.42
N LEU A 77 -7.06 29.30 19.00
CA LEU A 77 -7.89 28.12 18.84
C LEU A 77 -7.27 27.11 17.88
N GLN A 78 -6.81 27.54 16.70
CA GLN A 78 -6.22 26.62 15.70
C GLN A 78 -4.90 26.01 16.18
N GLU A 79 -4.03 26.79 16.85
CA GLU A 79 -2.81 26.25 17.45
C GLU A 79 -3.12 25.26 18.58
N ASN A 80 -4.08 25.59 19.43
CA ASN A 80 -4.48 24.72 20.53
C ASN A 80 -5.09 23.42 20.01
N LEU A 81 -5.80 23.46 18.88
CA LEU A 81 -6.34 22.27 18.23
C LEU A 81 -5.21 21.30 17.86
N LEU A 82 -4.17 21.76 17.15
CA LEU A 82 -3.03 20.89 16.80
C LEU A 82 -2.36 20.31 18.06
N LYS A 83 -2.20 21.11 19.12
CA LYS A 83 -1.58 20.67 20.37
C LYS A 83 -2.41 19.63 21.11
N SER A 84 -3.71 19.85 21.24
CA SER A 84 -4.60 18.95 22.00
C SER A 84 -4.92 17.66 21.26
N HIS A 85 -4.84 17.67 19.92
CA HIS A 85 -5.15 16.50 19.09
C HIS A 85 -3.90 15.68 18.72
N ALA A 86 -2.68 16.19 18.95
CA ALA A 86 -1.43 15.44 18.78
C ALA A 86 -1.23 14.41 19.93
N VAL A 87 -2.16 13.47 20.05
CA VAL A 87 -2.25 12.45 21.11
C VAL A 87 -2.09 11.02 20.60
N GLY A 88 -1.64 10.86 19.35
CA GLY A 88 -1.29 9.56 18.80
C GLY A 88 -0.20 8.84 19.59
N LEU A 89 -0.25 7.51 19.59
CA LEU A 89 0.64 6.61 20.34
C LEU A 89 1.22 5.50 19.44
N GLY A 90 2.10 4.69 20.03
CA GLY A 90 2.78 3.59 19.36
C GLY A 90 4.02 4.03 18.59
N GLU A 91 4.66 3.05 17.94
CA GLU A 91 5.83 3.30 17.10
C GLU A 91 5.50 4.28 15.96
N PRO A 92 6.49 5.08 15.51
CA PRO A 92 6.34 5.90 14.32
C PRO A 92 6.00 5.07 13.08
N ILE A 93 5.15 5.62 12.22
CA ILE A 93 4.97 5.08 10.86
C ILE A 93 6.23 5.30 10.02
N PRO A 94 6.45 4.51 8.95
CA PRO A 94 7.54 4.73 8.02
C PRO A 94 7.56 6.15 7.45
N THR A 95 8.75 6.72 7.29
CA THR A 95 8.96 8.09 6.80
C THR A 95 8.29 8.33 5.44
N GLU A 96 8.34 7.36 4.52
CA GLU A 96 7.68 7.47 3.22
C GLU A 96 6.15 7.59 3.34
N ILE A 97 5.52 6.90 4.30
CA ILE A 97 4.07 7.03 4.54
C ILE A 97 3.74 8.42 5.09
N ALA A 98 4.53 8.94 6.03
CA ALA A 98 4.35 10.31 6.52
C ALA A 98 4.53 11.35 5.40
N LYS A 99 5.49 11.14 4.49
CA LYS A 99 5.68 12.00 3.31
C LYS A 99 4.51 11.90 2.33
N LEU A 100 3.96 10.70 2.10
CA LEU A 100 2.72 10.51 1.34
C LEU A 100 1.56 11.28 1.98
N MET A 101 1.40 11.25 3.31
CA MET A 101 0.36 12.04 3.99
C MET A 101 0.49 13.55 3.69
N LEU A 102 1.71 14.09 3.69
CA LEU A 102 1.95 15.50 3.30
C LEU A 102 1.53 15.76 1.85
N ILE A 103 1.93 14.90 0.92
CA ILE A 103 1.62 15.02 -0.52
C ILE A 103 0.10 14.98 -0.75
N LEU A 104 -0.58 14.01 -0.15
CA LEU A 104 -2.02 13.84 -0.28
C LEU A 104 -2.79 15.02 0.33
N LYS A 105 -2.37 15.51 1.51
CA LYS A 105 -3.00 16.68 2.13
C LYS A 105 -2.75 17.95 1.31
N LEU A 106 -1.53 18.17 0.83
CA LEU A 106 -1.20 19.30 -0.03
C LEU A 106 -2.07 19.33 -1.28
N HIS A 107 -2.24 18.18 -1.95
CA HIS A 107 -3.09 18.05 -3.13
C HIS A 107 -4.56 18.36 -2.84
N ALA A 108 -5.10 17.84 -1.72
CA ALA A 108 -6.48 18.10 -1.31
C ALA A 108 -6.72 19.59 -1.00
N LEU A 109 -5.82 20.21 -0.23
CA LEU A 109 -5.91 21.62 0.14
C LEU A 109 -5.75 22.55 -1.08
N ALA A 110 -4.89 22.18 -2.02
CA ALA A 110 -4.65 22.93 -3.27
C ALA A 110 -5.91 23.04 -4.16
N LYS A 111 -6.93 22.20 -3.96
CA LYS A 111 -8.22 22.32 -4.68
C LYS A 111 -8.98 23.61 -4.35
N GLY A 112 -8.67 24.28 -3.24
CA GLY A 112 -9.15 25.63 -2.95
C GLY A 112 -10.54 25.70 -2.31
N TYR A 113 -10.92 24.69 -1.53
CA TYR A 113 -12.21 24.63 -0.83
C TYR A 113 -12.07 24.62 0.70
N SER A 114 -10.84 24.71 1.20
CA SER A 114 -10.50 24.47 2.61
C SER A 114 -10.20 25.75 3.40
N GLY A 115 -10.11 26.92 2.75
CA GLY A 115 -9.81 28.19 3.43
C GLY A 115 -8.39 28.32 3.99
N ILE A 116 -7.44 27.52 3.49
CA ILE A 116 -6.05 27.49 3.94
C ILE A 116 -5.24 28.67 3.37
N GLN A 117 -4.24 29.16 4.10
CA GLN A 117 -3.32 30.18 3.61
C GLN A 117 -2.26 29.61 2.68
N GLU A 118 -1.78 30.46 1.76
CA GLU A 118 -0.73 30.10 0.80
C GLU A 118 0.60 29.76 1.50
N GLN A 119 0.97 30.51 2.54
CA GLN A 119 2.18 30.25 3.34
C GLN A 119 2.18 28.85 3.97
N THR A 120 1.01 28.35 4.35
CA THR A 120 0.86 27.00 4.89
C THR A 120 1.16 25.95 3.83
N LEU A 121 0.65 26.12 2.61
CA LEU A 121 0.97 25.21 1.51
C LEU A 121 2.45 25.25 1.13
N ASP A 122 3.06 26.43 1.12
CA ASP A 122 4.49 26.58 0.86
C ASP A 122 5.34 25.86 1.92
N ARG A 123 4.94 25.89 3.20
CA ARG A 123 5.64 25.15 4.24
C ARG A 123 5.46 23.64 4.10
N ILE A 124 4.28 23.15 3.74
CA ILE A 124 4.06 21.72 3.47
C ILE A 124 4.93 21.26 2.29
N MET A 125 4.96 22.04 1.21
CA MET A 125 5.80 21.77 0.05
C MET A 125 7.29 21.77 0.41
N TRP A 126 7.72 22.69 1.27
CA TRP A 126 9.10 22.70 1.80
C TRP A 126 9.45 21.44 2.60
N HIS A 127 8.54 20.93 3.44
CA HIS A 127 8.76 19.67 4.16
C HIS A 127 8.97 18.49 3.19
N ILE A 128 8.19 18.45 2.10
CA ILE A 128 8.30 17.43 1.03
C ILE A 128 9.62 17.58 0.25
N GLU A 129 9.97 18.79 -0.18
CA GLU A 129 11.15 19.07 -1.01
C GLU A 129 12.49 18.96 -0.25
N LYS A 130 12.48 19.17 1.06
CA LYS A 130 13.69 19.11 1.91
C LYS A 130 13.84 17.81 2.70
N ASP A 131 12.93 16.85 2.51
CA ASP A 131 12.88 15.62 3.29
C ASP A 131 12.93 15.88 4.80
N VAL A 132 12.21 16.90 5.24
CA VAL A 132 11.99 17.21 6.66
C VAL A 132 10.64 16.59 7.03
N ILE A 133 10.63 15.33 7.40
CA ILE A 133 9.38 14.56 7.46
C ILE A 133 8.90 14.41 8.91
N PRO A 134 7.67 14.83 9.27
CA PRO A 134 7.14 14.71 10.62
C PRO A 134 7.16 13.27 11.17
N VAL A 135 7.45 13.13 12.46
CA VAL A 135 7.32 11.85 13.18
C VAL A 135 5.86 11.65 13.57
N VAL A 136 5.21 10.64 12.99
CA VAL A 136 3.77 10.38 13.20
C VAL A 136 3.58 9.00 13.87
N PRO A 137 3.03 8.93 15.09
CA PRO A 137 2.70 7.66 15.74
C PRO A 137 1.61 6.87 14.98
N LYS A 138 1.71 5.53 14.98
CA LYS A 138 0.82 4.66 14.19
C LYS A 138 -0.59 4.44 14.76
N GLN A 139 -0.88 4.84 15.99
CA GLN A 139 -2.17 4.61 16.66
C GLN A 139 -2.83 5.91 17.11
N GLY A 140 -4.18 5.95 17.11
CA GLY A 140 -4.97 7.06 17.66
C GLY A 140 -6.09 7.57 16.74
N SER A 141 -6.07 7.25 15.44
CA SER A 141 -7.19 7.56 14.54
C SER A 141 -8.28 6.50 14.63
N VAL A 142 -9.54 6.94 14.67
CA VAL A 142 -10.75 6.11 14.49
C VAL A 142 -11.39 6.28 13.10
N GLY A 143 -10.84 7.15 12.24
CA GLY A 143 -11.40 7.42 10.91
C GLY A 143 -12.80 8.03 10.93
N ALA A 144 -13.09 8.87 11.92
CA ALA A 144 -14.37 9.54 12.17
C ALA A 144 -14.42 10.91 11.47
N SER A 145 -14.04 11.99 12.17
CA SER A 145 -13.77 13.33 11.65
C SER A 145 -12.39 13.40 10.94
N GLY A 146 -12.08 12.35 10.19
CA GLY A 146 -10.77 12.10 9.62
C GLY A 146 -9.75 11.54 10.60
N ASP A 147 -8.50 11.52 10.17
CA ASP A 147 -7.33 11.01 10.85
C ASP A 147 -6.72 12.05 11.80
N LEU A 148 -7.56 12.60 12.70
CA LEU A 148 -7.25 13.75 13.55
C LEU A 148 -5.91 13.63 14.28
N ALA A 149 -5.71 12.54 15.04
CA ALA A 149 -4.51 12.36 15.85
C ALA A 149 -3.21 12.29 15.04
N PRO A 150 -3.09 11.39 14.03
CA PRO A 150 -1.88 11.34 13.22
C PRO A 150 -1.69 12.60 12.35
N LEU A 151 -2.75 13.24 11.84
CA LEU A 151 -2.59 14.50 11.10
C LEU A 151 -2.18 15.67 12.00
N SER A 152 -2.58 15.66 13.28
CA SER A 152 -2.10 16.63 14.26
C SER A 152 -0.60 16.46 14.50
N HIS A 153 -0.10 15.23 14.66
CA HIS A 153 1.33 14.96 14.72
C HIS A 153 2.07 15.33 13.43
N LEU A 154 1.43 15.14 12.27
CA LEU A 154 1.98 15.52 10.97
C LEU A 154 2.17 17.04 10.86
N PHE A 155 1.25 17.85 11.39
CA PHE A 155 1.24 19.30 11.18
C PHE A 155 1.64 20.15 12.38
N ILE A 156 1.81 19.58 13.58
CA ILE A 156 2.39 20.31 14.71
C ILE A 156 3.80 20.89 14.43
N PRO A 157 4.61 20.34 13.48
CA PRO A 157 5.85 20.99 13.04
C PRO A 157 5.67 22.34 12.34
N LEU A 158 4.51 22.61 11.73
CA LEU A 158 4.25 23.90 11.09
C LEU A 158 4.36 25.05 12.11
N ILE A 159 3.90 24.81 13.34
CA ILE A 159 3.96 25.76 14.45
C ILE A 159 5.23 25.60 15.32
N GLY A 160 6.25 24.93 14.80
CA GLY A 160 7.58 24.81 15.42
C GLY A 160 7.69 23.76 16.52
N LEU A 161 6.68 22.91 16.72
CA LEU A 161 6.64 21.89 17.77
C LEU A 161 6.80 20.47 17.19
N GLY A 162 6.90 19.47 18.06
CA GLY A 162 7.03 18.07 17.64
C GLY A 162 8.44 17.71 17.15
N LYS A 163 8.51 16.59 16.43
CA LYS A 163 9.77 16.02 15.93
C LYS A 163 9.65 15.71 14.44
N VAL A 164 10.78 15.74 13.76
CA VAL A 164 10.92 15.41 12.34
C VAL A 164 12.09 14.46 12.12
N HIS A 165 11.96 13.58 11.14
CA HIS A 165 13.08 12.89 10.52
C HIS A 165 13.76 13.83 9.52
N TYR A 166 15.06 14.04 9.70
CA TYR A 166 15.88 14.86 8.82
C TYR A 166 17.31 14.34 8.79
N GLN A 167 17.87 14.14 7.60
CA GLN A 167 19.24 13.63 7.40
C GLN A 167 19.56 12.34 8.19
N GLY A 168 18.61 11.39 8.21
CA GLY A 168 18.76 10.11 8.90
C GLY A 168 18.64 10.16 10.43
N LYS A 169 18.26 11.32 11.01
CA LYS A 169 18.08 11.49 12.46
C LYS A 169 16.69 11.98 12.80
N THR A 170 16.24 11.68 14.01
CA THR A 170 15.04 12.28 14.59
C THR A 170 15.46 13.50 15.40
N LEU A 171 15.02 14.69 14.98
CA LEU A 171 15.36 15.98 15.60
C LEU A 171 14.09 16.69 16.06
N SER A 172 14.21 17.65 16.97
CA SER A 172 13.10 18.55 17.25
C SER A 172 12.84 19.45 16.05
N THR A 173 11.58 19.80 15.81
CA THR A 173 11.24 20.71 14.71
C THR A 173 11.96 22.06 14.86
N THR A 174 12.04 22.59 16.08
CA THR A 174 12.68 23.88 16.36
C THR A 174 14.14 23.91 15.89
N GLU A 175 14.90 22.84 16.17
CA GLU A 175 16.30 22.73 15.72
C GLU A 175 16.40 22.77 14.19
N VAL A 176 15.54 22.04 13.49
CA VAL A 176 15.57 21.98 12.02
C VAL A 176 15.16 23.31 11.40
N LEU A 177 14.14 23.99 11.95
CA LEU A 177 13.75 25.32 11.48
C LEU A 177 14.89 26.35 11.64
N GLN A 178 15.60 26.32 12.78
CA GLN A 178 16.76 27.17 13.01
C GLN A 178 17.90 26.88 12.02
N GLN A 179 18.19 25.61 11.72
CA GLN A 179 19.19 25.22 10.72
C GLN A 179 18.88 25.78 9.32
N HIS A 180 17.59 25.92 9.00
CA HIS A 180 17.12 26.46 7.73
C HIS A 180 16.78 27.96 7.77
N GLN A 181 17.02 28.65 8.89
CA GLN A 181 16.70 30.07 9.08
C GLN A 181 15.22 30.38 8.81
N LEU A 182 14.35 29.46 9.21
CA LEU A 182 12.90 29.57 9.09
C LEU A 182 12.27 29.78 10.46
N GLU A 183 11.20 30.56 10.49
CA GLU A 183 10.34 30.70 11.66
C GLU A 183 9.17 29.70 11.60
N ALA A 184 8.52 29.46 12.74
CA ALA A 184 7.24 28.76 12.77
C ALA A 184 6.17 29.61 12.06
N ILE A 185 5.23 28.97 11.36
CA ILE A 185 4.11 29.70 10.75
C ILE A 185 3.01 29.94 11.79
N HIS A 186 2.20 30.96 11.55
CA HIS A 186 1.00 31.22 12.35
C HIS A 186 -0.25 30.83 11.56
N LEU A 187 -1.15 30.10 12.22
CA LEU A 187 -2.39 29.66 11.61
C LEU A 187 -3.45 30.77 11.62
N GLY A 188 -4.05 31.03 10.47
CA GLY A 188 -5.28 31.79 10.31
C GLY A 188 -6.51 30.99 10.75
N PRO A 189 -7.71 31.62 10.71
CA PRO A 189 -8.96 30.94 11.00
C PRO A 189 -9.15 29.66 10.14
N LYS A 190 -9.79 28.63 10.71
CA LYS A 190 -10.04 27.30 10.08
C LYS A 190 -8.80 26.45 9.79
N GLU A 191 -7.60 27.01 9.63
CA GLU A 191 -6.44 26.27 9.10
C GLU A 191 -6.08 25.03 9.94
N GLY A 192 -6.14 25.13 11.27
CA GLY A 192 -5.89 23.98 12.15
C GLY A 192 -6.81 22.81 11.83
N LEU A 193 -8.10 23.08 11.63
CA LEU A 193 -9.08 22.06 11.27
C LEU A 193 -8.87 21.55 9.83
N ALA A 194 -8.61 22.43 8.87
CA ALA A 194 -8.34 22.03 7.47
C ALA A 194 -7.13 21.07 7.36
N LEU A 195 -6.11 21.28 8.20
CA LEU A 195 -4.93 20.43 8.28
C LEU A 195 -5.25 19.04 8.82
N ILE A 196 -6.06 18.93 9.88
CA ILE A 196 -6.23 17.66 10.60
C ILE A 196 -7.51 16.89 10.25
N ASN A 197 -8.45 17.52 9.57
CA ASN A 197 -9.69 16.89 9.13
C ASN A 197 -9.52 16.30 7.72
N GLY A 198 -9.71 15.00 7.59
CA GLY A 198 -9.54 14.25 6.33
C GLY A 198 -8.89 12.88 6.51
N THR A 199 -8.79 12.12 5.43
CA THR A 199 -8.50 10.67 5.44
C THR A 199 -7.06 10.32 5.03
N GLN A 200 -6.14 11.28 5.11
CA GLN A 200 -4.82 11.16 4.49
C GLN A 200 -3.91 10.11 5.16
N PHE A 201 -4.13 9.73 6.43
CA PHE A 201 -3.35 8.65 7.04
C PHE A 201 -3.72 7.32 6.41
N MET A 202 -5.02 6.97 6.43
CA MET A 202 -5.48 5.71 5.85
C MET A 202 -5.29 5.67 4.33
N ALA A 203 -5.43 6.81 3.63
CA ALA A 203 -5.17 6.89 2.20
C ALA A 203 -3.68 6.70 1.86
N ALA A 204 -2.76 7.26 2.66
CA ALA A 204 -1.31 7.05 2.47
C ALA A 204 -0.90 5.58 2.68
N PHE A 205 -1.47 4.91 3.68
CA PHE A 205 -1.34 3.46 3.81
C PHE A 205 -1.94 2.74 2.60
N GLY A 206 -3.11 3.16 2.13
CA GLY A 206 -3.74 2.62 0.92
C GLY A 206 -2.85 2.70 -0.32
N VAL A 207 -2.12 3.80 -0.50
CA VAL A 207 -1.18 3.97 -1.62
C VAL A 207 -0.06 2.91 -1.53
N LYS A 208 0.52 2.71 -0.34
CA LYS A 208 1.54 1.67 -0.13
C LYS A 208 0.99 0.25 -0.22
N VAL A 209 -0.24 0.03 0.23
CA VAL A 209 -0.95 -1.25 0.08
C VAL A 209 -1.13 -1.56 -1.40
N LEU A 210 -1.56 -0.61 -2.23
CA LEU A 210 -1.69 -0.83 -3.68
C LEU A 210 -0.37 -1.20 -4.36
N GLU A 211 0.70 -0.46 -4.08
CA GLU A 211 2.02 -0.72 -4.65
C GLU A 211 2.53 -2.12 -4.28
N ARG A 212 2.51 -2.44 -2.97
CA ARG A 212 3.07 -3.71 -2.51
C ARG A 212 2.17 -4.88 -2.83
N PHE A 213 0.85 -4.69 -2.83
CA PHE A 213 -0.09 -5.75 -3.23
C PHE A 213 0.05 -6.06 -4.72
N TYR A 214 0.23 -5.05 -5.57
CA TYR A 214 0.58 -5.26 -6.97
C TYR A 214 1.83 -6.14 -7.11
N ASN A 215 2.88 -5.81 -6.35
CA ASN A 215 4.14 -6.54 -6.41
C ASN A 215 3.98 -8.01 -5.98
N ILE A 216 3.28 -8.30 -4.88
CA ILE A 216 3.06 -9.70 -4.45
C ILE A 216 2.16 -10.47 -5.42
N LEU A 217 1.19 -9.82 -6.09
CA LEU A 217 0.33 -10.50 -7.08
C LEU A 217 1.14 -10.97 -8.30
N ALA A 218 2.05 -10.13 -8.77
CA ALA A 218 2.97 -10.51 -9.85
C ALA A 218 3.92 -11.63 -9.42
N HIS A 219 4.49 -11.55 -8.22
CA HIS A 219 5.39 -12.58 -7.72
C HIS A 219 4.69 -13.88 -7.38
N ALA A 220 3.42 -13.87 -6.95
CA ALA A 220 2.65 -15.08 -6.73
C ALA A 220 2.48 -15.90 -8.02
N ASP A 221 2.35 -15.25 -9.17
CA ASP A 221 2.31 -15.95 -10.46
C ASP A 221 3.70 -16.48 -10.86
N ILE A 222 4.78 -15.74 -10.59
CA ILE A 222 6.16 -16.16 -10.85
C ILE A 222 6.53 -17.38 -10.00
N THR A 223 6.35 -17.30 -8.67
CA THR A 223 6.66 -18.40 -7.75
C THR A 223 5.74 -19.59 -7.99
N GLY A 224 4.46 -19.34 -8.25
CA GLY A 224 3.49 -20.37 -8.61
C GLY A 224 3.84 -21.09 -9.91
N ALA A 225 4.30 -20.38 -10.94
CA ALA A 225 4.76 -20.98 -12.20
C ALA A 225 6.03 -21.81 -11.99
N MET A 226 7.02 -21.30 -11.26
CA MET A 226 8.23 -22.04 -10.92
C MET A 226 7.92 -23.31 -10.11
N MET A 227 6.98 -23.22 -9.16
CA MET A 227 6.53 -24.39 -8.40
C MET A 227 5.73 -25.37 -9.26
N LEU A 228 4.98 -24.90 -10.26
CA LEU A 228 4.31 -25.77 -11.22
C LEU A 228 5.32 -26.63 -11.98
N GLU A 229 6.44 -26.04 -12.42
CA GLU A 229 7.56 -26.80 -13.02
C GLU A 229 8.19 -27.75 -12.01
N GLY A 230 8.54 -27.24 -10.83
CA GLY A 230 9.15 -28.02 -9.76
C GLY A 230 8.32 -29.27 -9.39
N LEU A 231 6.99 -29.19 -9.46
CA LEU A 231 6.10 -30.30 -9.08
C LEU A 231 5.51 -31.09 -10.24
N LEU A 232 5.99 -30.85 -11.47
CA LEU A 232 5.47 -31.45 -12.69
C LEU A 232 3.93 -31.30 -12.78
N GLY A 233 3.46 -30.08 -12.55
CA GLY A 233 2.04 -29.71 -12.59
C GLY A 233 1.55 -29.47 -14.01
N SER A 234 0.28 -29.81 -14.24
CA SER A 234 -0.39 -29.66 -15.53
C SER A 234 -0.62 -28.20 -15.90
N ILE A 235 -0.35 -27.86 -17.16
CA ILE A 235 -0.70 -26.55 -17.73
C ILE A 235 -2.14 -26.47 -18.25
N LYS A 236 -2.86 -27.60 -18.36
CA LYS A 236 -4.24 -27.62 -18.87
C LYS A 236 -5.20 -26.71 -18.11
N PRO A 237 -5.12 -26.57 -16.76
CA PRO A 237 -5.99 -25.67 -16.01
C PRO A 237 -5.85 -24.19 -16.34
N PHE A 238 -4.83 -23.78 -17.09
CA PHE A 238 -4.57 -22.39 -17.48
C PHE A 238 -5.04 -22.10 -18.92
N SER A 239 -5.70 -23.06 -19.59
CA SER A 239 -6.10 -22.91 -20.99
C SER A 239 -7.09 -21.75 -21.19
N ALA A 240 -6.88 -20.98 -22.25
CA ALA A 240 -7.74 -19.83 -22.56
C ALA A 240 -9.22 -20.24 -22.74
N GLU A 241 -9.47 -21.39 -23.40
CA GLU A 241 -10.82 -21.92 -23.61
C GLU A 241 -11.57 -22.17 -22.28
N LEU A 242 -10.88 -22.70 -21.25
CA LEU A 242 -11.49 -22.95 -19.95
C LEU A 242 -11.90 -21.64 -19.26
N HIS A 243 -11.03 -20.63 -19.32
CA HIS A 243 -11.29 -19.35 -18.65
C HIS A 243 -12.25 -18.45 -19.44
N GLN A 244 -12.43 -18.67 -20.74
CA GLN A 244 -13.50 -18.04 -21.52
C GLN A 244 -14.90 -18.51 -21.08
N LEU A 245 -15.03 -19.74 -20.56
CA LEU A 245 -16.32 -20.25 -20.03
C LEU A 245 -16.71 -19.59 -18.70
N ARG A 246 -15.75 -19.01 -17.97
CA ARG A 246 -15.98 -18.27 -16.71
C ARG A 246 -15.12 -16.99 -16.70
N PRO A 247 -15.49 -15.96 -17.47
CA PRO A 247 -14.59 -14.89 -17.93
C PRO A 247 -14.41 -13.75 -16.90
N TYR A 248 -13.90 -14.09 -15.72
CA TYR A 248 -13.39 -13.06 -14.80
C TYR A 248 -12.05 -12.56 -15.33
N ALA A 249 -11.92 -11.25 -15.55
CA ALA A 249 -10.73 -10.61 -16.09
C ALA A 249 -9.46 -11.01 -15.33
N GLY A 250 -9.49 -10.95 -13.98
CA GLY A 250 -8.37 -11.37 -13.14
C GLY A 250 -7.97 -12.85 -13.36
N ASN A 251 -8.93 -13.74 -13.57
CA ASN A 251 -8.64 -15.16 -13.81
C ASN A 251 -7.98 -15.37 -15.17
N GLN A 252 -8.51 -14.72 -16.21
CA GLN A 252 -7.97 -14.82 -17.56
C GLN A 252 -6.57 -14.22 -17.64
N HIS A 253 -6.35 -13.10 -16.95
CA HIS A 253 -5.04 -12.48 -16.79
C HIS A 253 -4.03 -13.47 -16.17
N VAL A 254 -4.34 -14.04 -15.00
CA VAL A 254 -3.45 -15.00 -14.34
C VAL A 254 -3.17 -16.22 -15.20
N ALA A 255 -4.21 -16.79 -15.81
CA ALA A 255 -4.08 -17.97 -16.66
C ALA A 255 -3.12 -17.71 -17.83
N GLN A 256 -3.31 -16.57 -18.52
CA GLN A 256 -2.45 -16.20 -19.63
C GLN A 256 -1.03 -15.86 -19.17
N THR A 257 -0.87 -15.17 -18.04
CA THR A 257 0.45 -14.84 -17.47
C THR A 257 1.24 -16.11 -17.14
N ILE A 258 0.62 -17.10 -16.50
CA ILE A 258 1.30 -18.37 -16.18
C ILE A 258 1.67 -19.14 -17.45
N LEU A 259 0.78 -19.20 -18.45
CA LEU A 259 1.11 -19.79 -19.75
C LEU A 259 2.29 -19.09 -20.44
N ASN A 260 2.33 -17.75 -20.38
CA ASN A 260 3.40 -16.94 -20.95
C ASN A 260 4.74 -17.21 -20.25
N LEU A 261 4.75 -17.32 -18.91
CA LEU A 261 5.95 -17.63 -18.13
C LEU A 261 6.51 -19.02 -18.43
N LEU A 262 5.62 -19.99 -18.71
CA LEU A 262 5.95 -21.40 -18.95
C LEU A 262 6.11 -21.74 -20.44
N HIS A 263 6.10 -20.75 -21.32
CA HIS A 263 6.25 -20.93 -22.76
C HIS A 263 7.53 -21.71 -23.08
N GLU A 264 7.40 -22.82 -23.84
CA GLU A 264 8.50 -23.71 -24.24
C GLU A 264 9.25 -24.42 -23.08
N SER A 265 8.63 -24.59 -21.92
CA SER A 265 9.23 -25.37 -20.83
C SER A 265 9.38 -26.87 -21.17
N GLU A 266 10.61 -27.37 -21.17
CA GLU A 266 10.92 -28.80 -21.32
C GLU A 266 10.41 -29.60 -20.12
N ILE A 267 10.47 -29.02 -18.91
CA ILE A 267 9.98 -29.64 -17.66
C ILE A 267 8.47 -29.88 -17.75
N VAL A 268 7.71 -28.88 -18.21
CA VAL A 268 6.26 -29.04 -18.43
C VAL A 268 5.98 -30.12 -19.49
N HIS A 269 6.74 -30.13 -20.58
CA HIS A 269 6.51 -31.07 -21.67
C HIS A 269 6.90 -32.51 -21.30
N SER A 270 7.87 -32.70 -20.41
CA SER A 270 8.39 -34.01 -19.99
C SER A 270 7.33 -34.96 -19.40
N HIS A 271 6.24 -34.41 -18.85
CA HIS A 271 5.21 -35.16 -18.16
C HIS A 271 3.82 -35.04 -18.80
N ALA A 272 3.75 -34.60 -20.06
CA ALA A 272 2.49 -34.38 -20.79
C ALA A 272 1.58 -35.62 -20.88
N THR A 273 2.15 -36.83 -20.75
CA THR A 273 1.46 -38.13 -20.78
C THR A 273 1.42 -38.84 -19.43
N CYS A 274 1.69 -38.14 -18.31
CA CYS A 274 1.72 -38.77 -16.99
C CYS A 274 0.32 -39.28 -16.58
N ALA A 275 0.31 -40.30 -15.70
CA ALA A 275 -0.93 -40.93 -15.22
C ALA A 275 -1.71 -40.06 -14.21
N ARG A 276 -1.15 -38.92 -13.78
CA ARG A 276 -1.79 -38.02 -12.80
C ARG A 276 -3.00 -37.36 -13.45
N VAL A 277 -4.18 -37.64 -12.91
CA VAL A 277 -5.46 -37.19 -13.49
C VAL A 277 -5.74 -35.72 -13.16
N GLN A 278 -5.40 -35.28 -11.95
CA GLN A 278 -5.61 -33.91 -11.49
C GLN A 278 -4.50 -33.49 -10.52
N ASP A 279 -4.10 -32.22 -10.61
CA ASP A 279 -3.27 -31.60 -9.58
C ASP A 279 -4.12 -31.10 -8.40
N PRO A 280 -3.53 -31.00 -7.19
CA PRO A 280 -4.12 -30.31 -6.06
C PRO A 280 -4.52 -28.86 -6.38
N TYR A 281 -5.50 -28.35 -5.62
CA TYR A 281 -6.09 -27.03 -5.89
C TYR A 281 -5.09 -25.88 -5.75
N SER A 282 -4.06 -26.01 -4.92
CA SER A 282 -3.04 -24.98 -4.73
C SER A 282 -2.26 -24.68 -6.02
N LEU A 283 -2.14 -25.66 -6.92
CA LEU A 283 -1.60 -25.50 -8.28
C LEU A 283 -2.71 -25.18 -9.27
N ARG A 284 -3.76 -26.01 -9.29
CA ARG A 284 -4.79 -25.98 -10.33
C ARG A 284 -5.72 -24.77 -10.28
N CYS A 285 -5.96 -24.22 -9.09
CA CYS A 285 -6.90 -23.12 -8.87
C CYS A 285 -6.20 -21.75 -8.77
N MET A 286 -4.92 -21.65 -9.15
CA MET A 286 -4.18 -20.37 -9.17
C MET A 286 -4.93 -19.28 -9.94
N PRO A 287 -5.50 -19.52 -11.15
CA PRO A 287 -6.24 -18.49 -11.86
C PRO A 287 -7.43 -17.94 -11.07
N GLN A 288 -8.17 -18.80 -10.39
CA GLN A 288 -9.36 -18.41 -9.65
C GLN A 288 -9.00 -17.65 -8.36
N VAL A 289 -7.97 -18.10 -7.63
CA VAL A 289 -7.58 -17.49 -6.35
C VAL A 289 -6.78 -16.20 -6.58
N HIS A 290 -5.73 -16.25 -7.40
CA HIS A 290 -4.93 -15.07 -7.70
C HIS A 290 -5.75 -14.03 -8.49
N GLY A 291 -6.66 -14.49 -9.36
CA GLY A 291 -7.57 -13.63 -10.11
C GLY A 291 -8.59 -12.92 -9.22
N ALA A 292 -9.15 -13.60 -8.21
CA ALA A 292 -10.02 -12.96 -7.22
C ALA A 292 -9.28 -11.88 -6.43
N SER A 293 -8.02 -12.12 -6.04
CA SER A 293 -7.21 -11.13 -5.32
C SER A 293 -6.86 -9.92 -6.19
N ARG A 294 -6.64 -10.11 -7.50
CA ARG A 294 -6.50 -9.01 -8.48
C ARG A 294 -7.76 -8.16 -8.60
N ASN A 295 -8.94 -8.76 -8.57
CA ASN A 295 -10.20 -8.00 -8.58
C ASN A 295 -10.34 -7.13 -7.32
N ALA A 296 -9.93 -7.65 -6.16
CA ALA A 296 -9.91 -6.88 -4.91
C ALA A 296 -8.94 -5.70 -4.96
N TRP A 297 -7.73 -5.95 -5.49
CA TRP A 297 -6.74 -4.90 -5.73
C TRP A 297 -7.25 -3.83 -6.70
N LEU A 298 -7.91 -4.23 -7.79
CA LEU A 298 -8.48 -3.29 -8.77
C LEU A 298 -9.58 -2.42 -8.15
N HIS A 299 -10.45 -3.02 -7.32
CA HIS A 299 -11.46 -2.28 -6.58
C HIS A 299 -10.83 -1.27 -5.62
N LEU A 300 -9.81 -1.67 -4.85
CA LEU A 300 -9.07 -0.73 -3.99
C LEU A 300 -8.44 0.40 -4.82
N LYS A 301 -7.84 0.09 -5.98
CA LYS A 301 -7.22 1.08 -6.87
C LYS A 301 -8.22 2.15 -7.28
N GLN A 302 -9.38 1.73 -7.78
CA GLN A 302 -10.44 2.63 -8.24
C GLN A 302 -10.96 3.52 -7.12
N ILE A 303 -11.21 2.96 -5.93
CA ILE A 303 -11.79 3.72 -4.82
C ILE A 303 -10.75 4.64 -4.17
N LEU A 304 -9.50 4.19 -4.04
CA LEU A 304 -8.43 5.02 -3.51
C LEU A 304 -8.11 6.20 -4.43
N GLU A 305 -8.11 5.99 -5.75
CA GLU A 305 -7.83 7.06 -6.72
C GLU A 305 -8.89 8.18 -6.65
N ILE A 306 -10.15 7.83 -6.36
CA ILE A 306 -11.19 8.83 -6.03
C ILE A 306 -10.83 9.58 -4.74
N GLU A 307 -10.49 8.85 -3.68
CA GLU A 307 -10.22 9.43 -2.35
C GLU A 307 -9.05 10.41 -2.37
N ILE A 308 -7.91 10.02 -2.96
CA ILE A 308 -6.70 10.87 -2.99
C ILE A 308 -6.89 12.14 -3.84
N ASN A 309 -7.92 12.18 -4.69
CA ASN A 309 -8.32 13.35 -5.47
C ASN A 309 -9.57 14.06 -4.91
N SER A 310 -10.04 13.70 -3.72
CA SER A 310 -11.21 14.31 -3.09
C SER A 310 -10.85 15.45 -2.12
N VAL A 311 -11.83 16.30 -1.82
CA VAL A 311 -11.74 17.29 -0.72
C VAL A 311 -12.41 16.68 0.50
N THR A 312 -11.60 16.33 1.49
CA THR A 312 -12.02 15.53 2.66
C THR A 312 -12.05 16.34 3.97
N ASP A 313 -11.75 17.63 3.94
CA ASP A 313 -11.85 18.48 5.14
C ASP A 313 -13.27 19.07 5.30
N ASN A 314 -13.50 19.77 6.41
CA ASN A 314 -14.79 20.32 6.78
C ASN A 314 -14.63 21.59 7.65
N PRO A 315 -15.53 22.58 7.55
CA PRO A 315 -16.57 22.75 6.52
C PRO A 315 -15.99 23.03 5.14
N ILE A 316 -16.76 22.76 4.10
CA ILE A 316 -16.43 23.08 2.71
C ILE A 316 -16.80 24.54 2.42
N ILE A 317 -15.86 25.28 1.85
CA ILE A 317 -15.99 26.71 1.56
C ILE A 317 -16.23 26.92 0.06
N PHE A 318 -17.43 27.37 -0.32
CA PHE A 318 -17.73 27.76 -1.70
C PHE A 318 -17.61 29.28 -1.88
N ASP A 319 -18.24 30.04 -0.98
CA ASP A 319 -18.18 31.50 -0.92
C ASP A 319 -18.57 32.02 0.49
N GLU A 320 -18.57 33.33 0.67
CA GLU A 320 -18.77 34.00 1.96
C GLU A 320 -20.20 33.95 2.51
N ASN A 321 -21.14 33.39 1.75
CA ASN A 321 -22.53 33.16 2.15
C ASN A 321 -22.92 31.67 2.03
N HIS A 322 -22.04 30.83 1.45
CA HIS A 322 -22.29 29.42 1.22
C HIS A 322 -21.12 28.55 1.73
N THR A 323 -21.25 28.10 2.97
CA THR A 323 -20.40 27.07 3.57
C THR A 323 -21.25 25.87 3.96
N ILE A 324 -20.77 24.67 3.68
CA ILE A 324 -21.47 23.43 4.02
C ILE A 324 -20.65 22.65 5.05
N SER A 325 -21.27 22.37 6.21
CA SER A 325 -20.76 21.35 7.12
C SER A 325 -21.31 19.99 6.69
N GLY A 326 -20.45 19.12 6.17
CA GLY A 326 -20.76 17.77 5.71
C GLY A 326 -19.93 16.71 6.43
N GLY A 327 -19.76 15.56 5.79
CA GLY A 327 -19.09 14.38 6.34
C GLY A 327 -17.99 13.79 5.44
N ASN A 328 -17.42 14.57 4.52
CA ASN A 328 -16.39 14.09 3.58
C ASN A 328 -15.12 13.56 4.26
N PHE A 329 -14.95 13.85 5.55
CA PHE A 329 -13.87 13.33 6.38
C PHE A 329 -14.05 11.86 6.79
N HIS A 330 -15.24 11.28 6.61
CA HIS A 330 -15.57 9.95 7.11
C HIS A 330 -15.01 8.88 6.17
N GLY A 331 -13.99 8.15 6.63
CA GLY A 331 -13.19 7.24 5.79
C GLY A 331 -13.84 5.92 5.39
N GLN A 332 -15.16 5.75 5.52
CA GLN A 332 -15.84 4.49 5.21
C GLN A 332 -15.62 4.03 3.76
N PRO A 333 -15.67 4.94 2.75
CA PRO A 333 -15.51 4.54 1.34
C PRO A 333 -14.20 3.80 1.08
N ILE A 334 -13.10 4.16 1.75
CA ILE A 334 -11.82 3.47 1.61
C ILE A 334 -11.57 2.40 2.69
N ALA A 335 -12.22 2.47 3.85
CA ALA A 335 -12.07 1.46 4.90
C ALA A 335 -12.50 0.06 4.44
N MET A 336 -13.66 -0.05 3.77
CA MET A 336 -14.16 -1.35 3.31
C MET A 336 -13.28 -1.98 2.21
N PRO A 337 -12.86 -1.26 1.14
CA PRO A 337 -11.90 -1.79 0.17
C PRO A 337 -10.55 -2.18 0.78
N LEU A 338 -10.07 -1.49 1.81
CA LEU A 338 -8.83 -1.85 2.51
C LEU A 338 -8.95 -3.18 3.26
N ASP A 339 -10.06 -3.41 3.98
CA ASP A 339 -10.31 -4.72 4.62
C ASP A 339 -10.52 -5.83 3.58
N TYR A 340 -11.17 -5.53 2.45
CA TYR A 340 -11.29 -6.46 1.33
C TYR A 340 -9.93 -6.83 0.72
N ALA A 341 -9.06 -5.84 0.49
CA ALA A 341 -7.69 -6.07 0.01
C ALA A 341 -6.84 -6.84 1.03
N CYS A 342 -7.02 -6.59 2.33
CA CYS A 342 -6.37 -7.34 3.40
C CYS A 342 -6.70 -8.84 3.31
N LEU A 343 -7.98 -9.18 3.20
CA LEU A 343 -8.43 -10.56 3.02
C LEU A 343 -7.87 -11.18 1.73
N ALA A 344 -7.94 -10.44 0.64
CA ALA A 344 -7.46 -10.88 -0.66
C ALA A 344 -5.95 -11.17 -0.68
N ALA A 345 -5.14 -10.34 0.00
CA ALA A 345 -3.71 -10.58 0.17
C ALA A 345 -3.45 -11.82 1.03
N SER A 346 -4.21 -12.01 2.12
CA SER A 346 -4.11 -13.20 2.98
C SER A 346 -4.32 -14.49 2.20
N GLU A 347 -5.26 -14.51 1.25
CA GLU A 347 -5.53 -15.71 0.43
C GLU A 347 -4.38 -16.05 -0.53
N ILE A 348 -3.61 -15.06 -1.01
CA ILE A 348 -2.36 -15.31 -1.77
C ILE A 348 -1.33 -16.03 -0.89
N GLY A 349 -1.13 -15.57 0.35
CA GLY A 349 -0.23 -16.23 1.30
C GLY A 349 -0.70 -17.65 1.64
N ASN A 350 -2.01 -17.84 1.83
CA ASN A 350 -2.59 -19.14 2.17
C ASN A 350 -2.37 -20.16 1.04
N ILE A 351 -2.70 -19.82 -0.20
CA ILE A 351 -2.51 -20.75 -1.33
C ILE A 351 -1.02 -21.02 -1.62
N SER A 352 -0.15 -20.02 -1.43
CA SER A 352 1.30 -20.18 -1.55
C SER A 352 1.85 -21.16 -0.50
N ASP A 353 1.47 -21.02 0.77
CA ASP A 353 1.86 -21.97 1.82
C ASP A 353 1.38 -23.41 1.51
N ARG A 354 0.20 -23.58 0.89
CA ARG A 354 -0.25 -24.90 0.43
C ARG A 354 0.62 -25.47 -0.70
N ARG A 355 1.21 -24.64 -1.56
CA ARG A 355 2.17 -25.09 -2.58
C ARG A 355 3.53 -25.41 -1.98
N ILE A 356 4.00 -24.63 -0.99
CA ILE A 356 5.18 -24.95 -0.19
C ILE A 356 5.02 -26.33 0.46
N TYR A 357 3.92 -26.54 1.19
CA TYR A 357 3.62 -27.83 1.82
C TYR A 357 3.63 -28.99 0.81
N LEU A 358 2.96 -28.83 -0.34
CA LEU A 358 2.91 -29.85 -1.40
C LEU A 358 4.31 -30.21 -1.91
N SER A 359 5.22 -29.24 -2.00
CA SER A 359 6.59 -29.49 -2.47
C SER A 359 7.42 -30.39 -1.54
N LEU A 360 7.01 -30.52 -0.28
CA LEU A 360 7.73 -31.31 0.71
C LEU A 360 7.31 -32.78 0.75
N GLU A 361 6.22 -33.17 0.09
CA GLU A 361 5.64 -34.52 0.21
C GLU A 361 6.56 -35.61 -0.38
N GLY A 362 7.30 -35.29 -1.45
CA GLY A 362 8.17 -36.25 -2.15
C GLY A 362 7.41 -37.19 -3.10
N ASP A 363 6.15 -36.87 -3.43
CA ASP A 363 5.29 -37.66 -4.32
C ASP A 363 5.45 -37.28 -5.81
N THR A 364 6.26 -36.26 -6.10
CA THR A 364 6.59 -35.87 -7.48
C THR A 364 7.82 -36.64 -7.96
N PRO A 365 7.77 -37.29 -9.14
CA PRO A 365 8.93 -37.98 -9.71
C PRO A 365 10.18 -37.08 -9.76
N GLY A 366 11.29 -37.59 -9.23
CA GLY A 366 12.58 -36.87 -9.18
C GLY A 366 12.74 -35.94 -7.99
N VAL A 367 11.65 -35.44 -7.39
CA VAL A 367 11.69 -34.50 -6.27
C VAL A 367 11.63 -35.26 -4.94
N PRO A 368 12.69 -35.23 -4.11
CA PRO A 368 12.72 -35.96 -2.87
C PRO A 368 11.83 -35.30 -1.79
N LYS A 369 11.41 -36.12 -0.82
CA LYS A 369 10.70 -35.66 0.37
C LYS A 369 11.51 -34.58 1.11
N LEU A 370 10.83 -33.57 1.63
CA LEU A 370 11.43 -32.39 2.29
C LEU A 370 12.43 -31.63 1.41
N LEU A 371 12.38 -31.81 0.08
CA LEU A 371 13.26 -31.20 -0.91
C LEU A 371 14.76 -31.50 -0.69
N LEU A 372 15.07 -32.63 -0.07
CA LEU A 372 16.45 -33.05 0.21
C LEU A 372 16.64 -34.56 0.00
N LYS A 373 17.73 -34.98 -0.65
CA LYS A 373 17.97 -36.41 -0.94
C LYS A 373 18.25 -37.23 0.31
N GLU A 374 19.08 -36.73 1.22
CA GLU A 374 19.50 -37.45 2.42
C GLU A 374 18.72 -36.99 3.65
N THR A 375 17.50 -37.51 3.83
CA THR A 375 16.66 -37.20 5.00
C THR A 375 16.87 -38.18 6.16
N GLY A 376 16.62 -37.73 7.38
CA GLY A 376 16.74 -38.53 8.61
C GLY A 376 17.84 -38.02 9.54
N LEU A 377 19.04 -37.80 9.00
CA LEU A 377 20.04 -36.96 9.65
C LEU A 377 19.74 -35.47 9.41
N ASN A 378 19.31 -35.15 8.19
CA ASN A 378 18.88 -33.81 7.80
C ASN A 378 17.35 -33.68 7.82
N SER A 379 16.87 -32.49 8.19
CA SER A 379 15.46 -32.10 8.23
C SER A 379 15.00 -31.39 6.95
N GLY A 380 15.93 -30.93 6.11
CA GLY A 380 15.64 -30.24 4.85
C GLY A 380 14.70 -29.05 5.05
N PHE A 381 13.71 -28.92 4.17
CA PHE A 381 12.80 -27.77 4.14
C PHE A 381 11.58 -27.90 5.08
N MET A 382 11.62 -28.81 6.05
CA MET A 382 10.53 -29.02 7.00
C MET A 382 10.16 -27.76 7.79
N ILE A 383 11.15 -27.12 8.42
CA ILE A 383 10.91 -25.97 9.32
C ILE A 383 10.65 -24.66 8.57
N PRO A 384 11.26 -24.37 7.40
CA PRO A 384 10.82 -23.26 6.55
C PRO A 384 9.30 -23.25 6.28
N GLN A 385 8.68 -24.42 6.09
CA GLN A 385 7.22 -24.50 5.93
C GLN A 385 6.45 -24.23 7.24
N TYR A 386 7.01 -24.54 8.41
CA TYR A 386 6.37 -24.19 9.68
C TYR A 386 6.29 -22.66 9.84
N THR A 387 7.33 -21.96 9.39
CA THR A 387 7.35 -20.50 9.37
C THR A 387 6.24 -19.93 8.47
N THR A 388 6.07 -20.45 7.25
CA THR A 388 4.99 -19.96 6.36
C THR A 388 3.61 -20.33 6.85
N ALA A 389 3.44 -21.50 7.48
CA ALA A 389 2.19 -21.90 8.09
C ALA A 389 1.78 -20.96 9.25
N ALA A 390 2.75 -20.57 10.09
CA ALA A 390 2.53 -19.62 11.17
C ALA A 390 2.11 -18.25 10.62
N LEU A 391 2.81 -17.73 9.61
CA LEU A 391 2.49 -16.44 8.97
C LEU A 391 1.11 -16.47 8.29
N ALA A 392 0.79 -17.54 7.56
CA ALA A 392 -0.52 -17.71 6.93
C ALA A 392 -1.63 -17.80 7.99
N SER A 393 -1.36 -18.39 9.16
CA SER A 393 -2.31 -18.43 10.27
C SER A 393 -2.48 -17.09 10.97
N GLU A 394 -1.39 -16.33 11.17
CA GLU A 394 -1.43 -14.98 11.76
C GLU A 394 -2.31 -14.04 10.94
N ASN A 395 -2.18 -14.08 9.61
CA ASN A 395 -3.00 -13.29 8.69
C ASN A 395 -4.50 -13.50 8.89
N LYS A 396 -4.95 -14.71 9.25
CA LYS A 396 -6.38 -15.00 9.49
C LYS A 396 -6.96 -14.14 10.62
N GLY A 397 -6.19 -13.91 11.68
CA GLY A 397 -6.60 -13.03 12.78
C GLY A 397 -6.66 -11.57 12.36
N LEU A 398 -5.72 -11.15 11.49
CA LEU A 398 -5.66 -9.78 10.96
C LEU A 398 -6.79 -9.47 9.96
N CYS A 399 -7.42 -10.49 9.37
CA CYS A 399 -8.51 -10.34 8.40
C CYS A 399 -9.88 -10.01 9.00
N PHE A 400 -10.05 -9.98 10.34
CA PHE A 400 -11.31 -9.48 10.91
C PHE A 400 -11.51 -8.02 10.48
N PRO A 401 -12.58 -7.65 9.76
CA PRO A 401 -12.70 -6.33 9.14
C PRO A 401 -12.81 -5.24 10.20
N SER A 402 -11.91 -4.26 10.16
CA SER A 402 -11.96 -3.13 11.09
C SER A 402 -13.14 -2.21 10.76
N SER A 403 -13.50 -2.09 9.48
CA SER A 403 -14.64 -1.31 9.01
C SER A 403 -16.00 -1.86 9.41
N ALA A 404 -16.05 -3.04 10.04
CA ALA A 404 -17.26 -3.62 10.63
C ALA A 404 -17.48 -3.22 12.10
N ASP A 405 -16.54 -2.47 12.69
CA ASP A 405 -16.60 -1.97 14.06
C ASP A 405 -16.70 -0.43 14.07
N SER A 406 -17.29 0.11 15.15
CA SER A 406 -17.41 1.54 15.41
C SER A 406 -17.69 1.77 16.89
N ILE A 407 -16.91 2.67 17.52
CA ILE A 407 -17.06 3.03 18.93
C ILE A 407 -17.37 4.54 19.02
N PRO A 408 -18.53 4.93 19.59
CA PRO A 408 -18.89 6.34 19.73
C PRO A 408 -17.88 7.14 20.56
N THR A 409 -17.48 8.30 20.05
CA THR A 409 -16.59 9.26 20.71
C THR A 409 -17.26 10.62 20.89
N SER A 410 -16.57 11.54 21.56
CA SER A 410 -16.97 12.95 21.63
C SER A 410 -18.39 13.17 22.18
N LEU A 411 -18.74 12.41 23.24
CA LEU A 411 -20.06 12.43 23.91
C LEU A 411 -21.25 12.10 22.97
N GLY A 412 -21.01 11.23 21.99
CA GLY A 412 -22.03 10.83 21.01
C GLY A 412 -22.17 11.78 19.83
N GLN A 413 -21.32 12.81 19.72
CA GLN A 413 -21.26 13.66 18.53
C GLN A 413 -20.60 12.94 17.34
N GLU A 414 -19.65 12.06 17.62
CA GLU A 414 -19.03 11.14 16.67
C GLU A 414 -19.54 9.73 17.00
N ASP A 415 -20.80 9.48 16.70
CA ASP A 415 -21.53 8.26 17.04
C ASP A 415 -21.25 7.09 16.09
N HIS A 416 -20.72 7.37 14.90
CA HIS A 416 -20.29 6.38 13.93
C HIS A 416 -18.94 6.76 13.30
N VAL A 417 -18.03 5.79 13.19
CA VAL A 417 -16.65 5.97 12.70
C VAL A 417 -16.24 4.80 11.83
N SER A 418 -15.25 4.99 10.94
CA SER A 418 -14.90 3.95 9.94
C SER A 418 -13.86 2.93 10.36
N MET A 419 -13.04 3.24 11.37
CA MET A 419 -11.86 2.45 11.76
C MET A 419 -10.89 2.15 10.60
N GLY A 420 -10.95 2.91 9.51
CA GLY A 420 -10.18 2.68 8.28
C GLY A 420 -8.66 2.75 8.50
N SER A 421 -8.19 3.55 9.46
CA SER A 421 -6.79 3.65 9.88
C SER A 421 -6.24 2.32 10.42
N ILE A 422 -7.08 1.50 11.06
CA ILE A 422 -6.72 0.18 11.58
C ILE A 422 -6.69 -0.82 10.42
N GLY A 423 -7.74 -0.82 9.58
CA GLY A 423 -7.82 -1.63 8.36
C GLY A 423 -6.60 -1.46 7.46
N ALA A 424 -6.21 -0.21 7.19
CA ALA A 424 -5.06 0.12 6.35
C ALA A 424 -3.73 -0.44 6.89
N ARG A 425 -3.51 -0.35 8.20
CA ARG A 425 -2.29 -0.88 8.85
C ARG A 425 -2.23 -2.39 8.81
N LYS A 426 -3.34 -3.07 9.11
CA LYS A 426 -3.40 -4.55 9.02
C LYS A 426 -3.18 -5.02 7.60
N ALA A 427 -3.75 -4.35 6.59
CA ALA A 427 -3.57 -4.71 5.19
C ALA A 427 -2.09 -4.70 4.80
N LEU A 428 -1.35 -3.67 5.23
CA LEU A 428 0.09 -3.59 5.00
C LEU A 428 0.87 -4.69 5.74
N GLN A 429 0.50 -5.00 6.99
CA GLN A 429 1.11 -6.09 7.77
C GLN A 429 0.86 -7.47 7.13
N VAL A 430 -0.34 -7.72 6.62
CA VAL A 430 -0.66 -8.97 5.91
C VAL A 430 0.18 -9.07 4.64
N ILE A 431 0.33 -7.99 3.88
CA ILE A 431 1.21 -7.97 2.69
C ILE A 431 2.65 -8.28 3.06
N GLU A 432 3.18 -7.70 4.15
CA GLU A 432 4.52 -8.01 4.66
C GLU A 432 4.71 -9.48 5.03
N ASN A 433 3.68 -10.13 5.56
CA ASN A 433 3.69 -11.56 5.84
C ASN A 433 3.61 -12.38 4.54
N VAL A 434 2.85 -11.93 3.54
CA VAL A 434 2.74 -12.63 2.24
C VAL A 434 4.05 -12.53 1.44
N GLU A 435 4.75 -11.40 1.49
CA GLU A 435 6.10 -11.29 0.91
C GLU A 435 7.06 -12.34 1.49
N LYS A 436 6.99 -12.57 2.81
CA LYS A 436 7.79 -13.61 3.47
C LYS A 436 7.42 -15.01 2.95
N ILE A 437 6.12 -15.29 2.86
CA ILE A 437 5.62 -16.59 2.37
C ILE A 437 6.05 -16.82 0.91
N LEU A 438 5.91 -15.82 0.03
CA LEU A 438 6.33 -15.92 -1.37
C LEU A 438 7.85 -16.06 -1.51
N GLY A 439 8.65 -15.43 -0.64
CA GLY A 439 10.09 -15.62 -0.62
C GLY A 439 10.48 -17.06 -0.29
N VAL A 440 9.81 -17.67 0.70
CA VAL A 440 10.02 -19.09 1.02
C VAL A 440 9.50 -19.99 -0.11
N GLU A 441 8.39 -19.63 -0.77
CA GLU A 441 7.91 -20.36 -1.95
C GLU A 441 8.93 -20.34 -3.08
N LEU A 442 9.52 -19.18 -3.37
CA LEU A 442 10.58 -19.03 -4.37
C LEU A 442 11.78 -19.94 -4.04
N TYR A 443 12.18 -19.97 -2.77
CA TYR A 443 13.28 -20.81 -2.31
C TYR A 443 12.99 -22.31 -2.50
N CYS A 444 11.82 -22.77 -2.07
CA CYS A 444 11.37 -24.15 -2.26
C CYS A 444 11.20 -24.51 -3.75
N ALA A 445 10.63 -23.61 -4.55
CA ALA A 445 10.38 -23.82 -5.97
C ALA A 445 11.69 -23.98 -6.74
N ALA A 446 12.68 -23.12 -6.48
CA ALA A 446 13.99 -23.25 -7.09
C ALA A 446 14.66 -24.59 -6.71
N GLN A 447 14.55 -24.99 -5.44
CA GLN A 447 15.08 -26.28 -4.97
C GLN A 447 14.39 -27.47 -5.67
N ALA A 448 13.07 -27.39 -5.86
CA ALA A 448 12.32 -28.42 -6.60
C ALA A 448 12.73 -28.49 -8.08
N VAL A 449 12.98 -27.35 -8.72
CA VAL A 449 13.41 -27.27 -10.13
C VAL A 449 14.80 -27.91 -10.34
N ASP A 450 15.72 -27.79 -9.38
CA ASP A 450 17.07 -28.40 -9.49
C ASP A 450 17.02 -29.90 -9.79
N PHE A 451 16.00 -30.60 -9.28
CA PHE A 451 15.87 -32.05 -9.42
C PHE A 451 15.44 -32.53 -10.81
N HIS A 452 15.08 -31.61 -11.72
CA HIS A 452 14.69 -31.93 -13.09
C HIS A 452 15.83 -31.80 -14.10
N ALA A 453 17.04 -31.42 -13.65
CA ALA A 453 18.21 -31.36 -14.52
C ALA A 453 18.45 -32.71 -15.25
N PRO A 454 18.79 -32.71 -16.55
CA PRO A 454 19.19 -31.55 -17.36
C PRO A 454 18.04 -30.80 -18.09
N LEU A 455 16.77 -31.10 -17.80
CA LEU A 455 15.64 -30.40 -18.41
C LEU A 455 15.65 -28.92 -18.03
N LYS A 456 15.20 -28.05 -18.94
CA LYS A 456 15.15 -26.61 -18.74
C LYS A 456 13.72 -26.07 -18.78
N SER A 457 13.50 -25.01 -18.01
CA SER A 457 12.31 -24.19 -18.11
C SER A 457 12.27 -23.39 -19.42
N GLY A 458 11.16 -22.70 -19.68
CA GLY A 458 11.09 -21.67 -20.73
C GLY A 458 12.13 -20.56 -20.53
N LYS A 459 12.40 -19.75 -21.55
CA LYS A 459 13.48 -18.74 -21.51
C LYS A 459 13.35 -17.74 -20.36
N ILE A 460 12.14 -17.24 -20.11
CA ILE A 460 11.88 -16.30 -19.01
C ILE A 460 12.16 -16.99 -17.68
N MET A 461 11.54 -18.16 -17.44
CA MET A 461 11.66 -18.83 -16.16
C MET A 461 13.06 -19.38 -15.88
N THR A 462 13.79 -19.80 -16.92
CA THR A 462 15.22 -20.14 -16.81
C THR A 462 16.02 -18.94 -16.30
N ALA A 463 15.83 -17.74 -16.85
CA ALA A 463 16.55 -16.55 -16.41
C ALA A 463 16.22 -16.17 -14.96
N LEU A 464 14.96 -16.31 -14.53
CA LEU A 464 14.56 -16.07 -13.14
C LEU A 464 15.17 -17.09 -12.19
N TYR A 465 15.07 -18.39 -12.51
CA TYR A 465 15.67 -19.47 -11.74
C TYR A 465 17.21 -19.32 -11.64
N GLU A 466 17.89 -19.01 -12.74
CA GLU A 466 19.33 -18.77 -12.74
C GLU A 466 19.69 -17.56 -11.88
N HIS A 467 18.90 -16.48 -11.94
CA HIS A 467 19.08 -15.32 -11.06
C HIS A 467 18.97 -15.70 -9.59
N VAL A 468 17.97 -16.49 -9.20
CA VAL A 468 17.84 -17.03 -7.84
C VAL A 468 19.10 -17.82 -7.46
N ARG A 469 19.57 -18.71 -8.34
CA ARG A 469 20.74 -19.56 -8.11
C ARG A 469 22.07 -18.81 -8.04
N THR A 470 22.14 -17.58 -8.56
CA THR A 470 23.31 -16.71 -8.34
C THR A 470 23.45 -16.23 -6.89
N LYS A 471 22.34 -16.16 -6.14
CA LYS A 471 22.31 -15.67 -4.75
C LYS A 471 22.07 -16.78 -3.72
N ILE A 472 21.29 -17.80 -4.08
CA ILE A 472 20.87 -18.90 -3.20
C ILE A 472 21.28 -20.23 -3.81
N LYS A 473 22.18 -20.96 -3.15
CA LYS A 473 22.72 -22.24 -3.64
C LYS A 473 21.72 -23.39 -3.44
N HIS A 474 21.88 -24.45 -4.23
CA HIS A 474 21.18 -25.72 -3.99
C HIS A 474 21.57 -26.29 -2.61
N VAL A 475 20.58 -26.76 -1.86
CA VAL A 475 20.80 -27.35 -0.53
C VAL A 475 21.05 -28.85 -0.67
N THR A 476 22.16 -29.33 -0.12
CA THR A 476 22.53 -30.76 -0.10
C THR A 476 22.50 -31.38 1.30
N GLU A 477 22.64 -30.57 2.34
CA GLU A 477 22.59 -30.94 3.76
C GLU A 477 21.98 -29.80 4.58
N ASP A 478 21.58 -30.06 5.83
CA ASP A 478 21.04 -29.01 6.70
C ASP A 478 22.05 -27.88 6.91
N GLN A 479 21.58 -26.65 6.69
CA GLN A 479 22.38 -25.43 6.83
C GLN A 479 21.57 -24.30 7.47
N ILE A 480 22.22 -23.16 7.69
CA ILE A 480 21.55 -21.94 8.16
C ILE A 480 20.69 -21.38 7.02
N MET A 481 19.40 -21.73 7.00
CA MET A 481 18.48 -21.38 5.91
C MET A 481 17.86 -19.98 6.03
N TYR A 482 17.87 -19.33 7.21
CA TYR A 482 17.17 -18.05 7.36
C TYR A 482 17.79 -16.94 6.51
N GLU A 483 19.10 -17.00 6.23
CA GLU A 483 19.80 -16.02 5.38
C GLU A 483 19.40 -16.17 3.91
N ASP A 484 19.25 -17.42 3.44
CA ASP A 484 18.71 -17.72 2.11
C ASP A 484 17.25 -17.29 1.99
N MET A 485 16.44 -17.53 3.03
CA MET A 485 15.05 -17.07 3.09
C MET A 485 14.97 -15.55 3.03
N GLU A 486 15.72 -14.80 3.85
CA GLU A 486 15.74 -13.33 3.81
C GLU A 486 16.19 -12.81 2.43
N THR A 487 17.17 -13.47 1.80
CA THR A 487 17.60 -13.16 0.44
C THR A 487 16.46 -13.32 -0.56
N ALA A 488 15.72 -14.45 -0.51
CA ALA A 488 14.57 -14.67 -1.37
C ALA A 488 13.44 -13.66 -1.12
N ILE A 489 13.19 -13.31 0.15
CA ILE A 489 12.19 -12.31 0.53
C ILE A 489 12.55 -10.93 -0.05
N GLU A 490 13.82 -10.56 -0.08
CA GLU A 490 14.27 -9.32 -0.70
C GLU A 490 14.10 -9.32 -2.23
N MET A 491 14.26 -10.48 -2.89
CA MET A 491 13.93 -10.61 -4.33
C MET A 491 12.45 -10.31 -4.59
N ILE A 492 11.56 -10.75 -3.69
CA ILE A 492 10.14 -10.42 -3.77
C ILE A 492 9.94 -8.93 -3.55
N ARG A 493 10.45 -8.36 -2.45
CA ARG A 493 10.23 -6.95 -2.06
C ARG A 493 10.74 -5.94 -3.07
N SER A 494 11.92 -6.18 -3.63
CA SER A 494 12.56 -5.29 -4.60
C SER A 494 11.86 -5.29 -5.97
N GLY A 495 11.08 -6.33 -6.27
CA GLY A 495 10.46 -6.52 -7.56
C GLY A 495 11.45 -6.83 -8.69
N GLU A 496 12.68 -7.23 -8.34
CA GLU A 496 13.75 -7.45 -9.33
C GLU A 496 13.43 -8.59 -10.30
N LEU A 497 12.73 -9.64 -9.84
CA LEU A 497 12.34 -10.77 -10.70
C LEU A 497 11.30 -10.36 -11.75
N LEU A 498 10.32 -9.53 -11.37
CA LEU A 498 9.34 -8.99 -12.32
C LEU A 498 10.02 -8.11 -13.39
N THR A 499 10.99 -7.30 -12.97
CA THR A 499 11.79 -6.45 -13.87
C THR A 499 12.58 -7.32 -14.86
N LEU A 500 13.30 -8.32 -14.34
CA LEU A 500 14.07 -9.26 -15.16
C LEU A 500 13.16 -10.03 -16.13
N ALA A 501 11.99 -10.49 -15.68
CA ALA A 501 11.04 -11.20 -16.54
C ALA A 501 10.62 -10.35 -17.77
N ARG A 502 10.35 -9.06 -17.54
CA ARG A 502 9.99 -8.10 -18.62
C ARG A 502 11.16 -7.84 -19.56
N GLU A 503 12.37 -7.71 -19.04
CA GLU A 503 13.58 -7.51 -19.84
C GLU A 503 13.83 -8.71 -20.76
N ILE A 504 13.74 -9.92 -20.23
CA ILE A 504 13.93 -11.16 -21.00
C ILE A 504 12.81 -11.32 -22.03
N ALA A 505 11.55 -11.09 -21.65
CA ALA A 505 10.43 -11.14 -22.59
C ALA A 505 10.66 -10.20 -23.78
N LYS A 506 11.06 -8.95 -23.51
CA LYS A 506 11.37 -7.96 -24.55
C LYS A 506 12.57 -8.38 -25.41
N LYS A 507 13.64 -8.88 -24.79
CA LYS A 507 14.87 -9.30 -25.48
C LYS A 507 14.62 -10.49 -26.41
N GLU A 508 13.82 -11.45 -25.97
CA GLU A 508 13.54 -12.71 -26.68
C GLU A 508 12.32 -12.63 -27.61
N GLY A 509 11.62 -11.48 -27.64
CA GLY A 509 10.40 -11.30 -28.44
C GLY A 509 9.21 -12.13 -27.94
N LEU A 510 9.18 -12.44 -26.63
CA LEU A 510 8.10 -13.19 -25.99
C LEU A 510 7.03 -12.25 -25.42
N HIS A 511 5.79 -12.75 -25.36
CA HIS A 511 4.69 -12.03 -24.73
C HIS A 511 4.68 -12.32 -23.23
N LEU A 512 4.83 -11.28 -22.41
CA LEU A 512 4.53 -11.34 -20.97
C LEU A 512 3.26 -10.56 -20.63
N GLU A 513 3.00 -9.47 -21.35
CA GLU A 513 1.75 -8.72 -21.23
C GLU A 513 0.54 -9.53 -21.74
N THR A 514 -0.61 -9.22 -21.16
CA THR A 514 -1.91 -9.81 -21.50
C THR A 514 -2.87 -8.70 -21.94
N PRO A 515 -4.02 -9.03 -22.56
CA PRO A 515 -5.07 -8.04 -22.83
C PRO A 515 -5.54 -7.23 -21.61
N TRP A 516 -5.36 -7.76 -20.39
CA TRP A 516 -5.77 -7.13 -19.13
C TRP A 516 -4.63 -6.41 -18.39
N SER A 517 -3.42 -6.37 -18.97
CA SER A 517 -2.28 -5.71 -18.33
C SER A 517 -2.50 -4.20 -18.10
N GLY A 518 -3.34 -3.55 -18.89
CA GLY A 518 -3.75 -2.17 -18.63
C GLY A 518 -4.51 -1.98 -17.31
N GLU A 519 -5.26 -3.00 -16.88
CA GLU A 519 -6.02 -2.99 -15.63
C GLU A 519 -5.15 -3.40 -14.45
N PHE A 520 -4.44 -4.53 -14.57
CA PHE A 520 -3.77 -5.19 -13.45
C PHE A 520 -2.27 -4.89 -13.31
N ASP A 521 -1.61 -4.38 -14.35
CA ASP A 521 -0.15 -4.19 -14.33
C ASP A 521 0.32 -2.75 -14.05
N ARG A 522 -0.60 -1.86 -13.62
CA ARG A 522 -0.35 -0.42 -13.39
C ARG A 522 -1.19 0.11 -12.22
N TYR A 523 -0.62 0.92 -11.33
CA TYR A 523 -1.32 1.56 -10.19
C TYR A 523 -1.11 3.06 -10.09
#